data_AF-A0AAX0KNJ5-F1
#
_entry.id   AF-A0AAX0KNJ5-F1
#
_cell.length_a   1.000
_cell.length_b   1.000
_cell.length_c   1.000
_cell.angle_alpha   90.00
_cell.angle_beta   90.00
_cell.angle_gamma   90.00
#
_symmetry.space_group_name_H-M   'P 1'
#
loop_
_entity.id
_entity.type
_entity.pdbx_description
1 polymer ?
#
loop_
_entity_poly.entity_id
_entity_poly.type
_entity_poly.pdbx_seq_one_letter_code
_entity_poly.pdbx_strand_id
1 'polypeptide(L)'
;MADIWGPWIEHDGKGCPVPVGTICHLVWRDGLEIIANVEGSGSWVWGDLRYSSTSGRNSYGEPLVPIVRYRIRKLRGLTILQEIAAYPQPVREDA
;
A
#
# COMPACT_ATOMS: atom_id res chain seq x y z
N MET A 1 8.72 18.63 -8.53
CA MET A 1 7.46 18.02 -8.99
C MET A 1 6.93 17.09 -7.90
N ALA A 2 5.66 17.24 -7.51
CA ALA A 2 5.05 16.52 -6.38
C ALA A 2 4.70 15.05 -6.71
N ASP A 3 4.58 14.21 -5.68
CA ASP A 3 4.09 12.84 -5.81
C ASP A 3 2.66 12.79 -6.35
N ILE A 4 2.42 11.91 -7.33
CA ILE A 4 1.10 11.74 -7.92
C ILE A 4 0.37 10.65 -7.13
N TRP A 5 -0.72 11.06 -6.48
CA TRP A 5 -1.62 10.15 -5.79
C TRP A 5 -2.81 9.80 -6.68
N GLY A 6 -3.27 8.56 -6.59
CA GLY A 6 -4.55 8.15 -7.15
C GLY A 6 -5.74 8.79 -6.42
N PRO A 7 -6.96 8.55 -6.91
CA PRO A 7 -8.17 8.99 -6.22
C PRO A 7 -8.30 8.30 -4.86
N TRP A 8 -9.10 8.90 -3.98
CA TRP A 8 -9.54 8.24 -2.75
C TRP A 8 -10.51 7.11 -3.08
N ILE A 9 -10.34 6.00 -2.37
CA ILE A 9 -11.14 4.78 -2.47
C ILE A 9 -11.67 4.49 -1.07
N GLU A 10 -12.99 4.37 -0.95
CA GLU A 10 -13.65 3.97 0.29
C GLU A 10 -13.45 2.47 0.55
N HIS A 11 -13.34 2.09 1.81
CA HIS A 11 -13.04 0.72 2.23
C HIS A 11 -14.02 0.26 3.33
N ASP A 12 -14.42 -1.00 3.28
CA ASP A 12 -15.43 -1.57 4.18
C ASP A 12 -14.87 -1.90 5.59
N GLY A 13 -13.57 -1.68 5.79
CA GLY A 13 -12.88 -1.97 7.03
C GLY A 13 -12.39 -3.41 7.17
N LYS A 14 -12.52 -4.25 6.15
CA LYS A 14 -12.21 -5.67 6.21
C LYS A 14 -11.05 -6.04 5.30
N GLY A 15 -10.15 -6.88 5.81
CA GLY A 15 -9.05 -7.42 5.02
C GLY A 15 -8.01 -6.36 4.61
N CYS A 16 -7.29 -6.68 3.54
CA CYS A 16 -6.23 -5.83 3.00
C CYS A 16 -6.71 -5.12 1.71
N PRO A 17 -6.74 -3.78 1.66
CA PRO A 17 -7.30 -3.03 0.52
C PRO A 17 -6.51 -3.18 -0.79
N VAL A 18 -5.24 -3.57 -0.69
CA VAL A 18 -4.28 -3.58 -1.82
C VAL A 18 -3.27 -4.72 -1.68
N PRO A 19 -2.57 -5.09 -2.75
CA PRO A 19 -1.45 -6.02 -2.67
C PRO A 19 -0.36 -5.52 -1.72
N VAL A 20 0.30 -6.46 -1.05
CA VAL A 20 1.50 -6.21 -0.23
C VAL A 20 2.58 -5.52 -1.06
N GLY A 21 3.30 -4.57 -0.46
CA GLY A 21 4.30 -3.71 -1.09
C GLY A 21 3.74 -2.40 -1.67
N THR A 22 2.41 -2.25 -1.74
CA THR A 22 1.80 -1.03 -2.31
C THR A 22 1.93 0.15 -1.34
N ILE A 23 2.52 1.26 -1.78
CA ILE A 23 2.55 2.50 -1.00
C ILE A 23 1.19 3.18 -1.06
N CYS A 24 0.57 3.36 0.10
CA CYS A 24 -0.74 3.96 0.26
C CYS A 24 -0.72 5.10 1.27
N HIS A 25 -1.67 6.02 1.10
CA HIS A 25 -2.14 6.90 2.15
C HIS A 25 -3.42 6.29 2.70
N LEU A 26 -3.39 5.90 3.97
CA LEU A 26 -4.43 5.13 4.65
C LEU A 26 -5.11 6.01 5.69
N VAL A 27 -6.43 5.89 5.82
CA VAL A 27 -7.22 6.55 6.87
C VAL A 27 -8.04 5.52 7.62
N TRP A 28 -7.91 5.55 8.94
CA TRP A 28 -8.61 4.66 9.85
C TRP A 28 -9.88 5.30 10.40
N ARG A 29 -10.78 4.46 10.91
CA ARG A 29 -12.07 4.90 11.49
C ARG A 29 -11.91 5.87 12.66
N ASP A 30 -10.80 5.81 13.39
CA ASP A 30 -10.48 6.72 14.49
C ASP A 30 -9.88 8.07 14.01
N GLY A 31 -9.72 8.25 12.70
CA GLY A 31 -9.18 9.47 12.10
C GLY A 31 -7.66 9.48 11.99
N LEU A 32 -6.96 8.41 12.37
CA LEU A 32 -5.53 8.28 12.11
C LEU A 32 -5.29 8.27 10.59
N GLU A 33 -4.28 9.00 10.12
CA GLU A 33 -3.83 8.99 8.72
C GLU A 33 -2.33 8.65 8.68
N ILE A 34 -1.96 7.67 7.86
CA ILE A 34 -0.56 7.22 7.71
C ILE A 34 -0.24 6.98 6.24
N ILE A 35 0.96 7.38 5.84
CA ILE A 35 1.56 7.00 4.57
C ILE A 35 2.54 5.86 4.82
N ALA A 36 2.24 4.67 4.33
CA ALA A 36 3.08 3.49 4.48
C ALA A 36 2.92 2.54 3.29
N ASN A 37 3.91 1.67 3.10
CA ASN A 37 3.71 0.46 2.32
C ASN A 37 2.81 -0.50 3.08
N VAL A 38 1.91 -1.17 2.35
CA VAL A 38 1.13 -2.26 2.91
C VAL A 38 2.05 -3.47 3.04
N GLU A 39 2.46 -3.81 4.25
CA GLU A 39 3.22 -5.04 4.48
C GLU A 39 2.26 -6.23 4.66
N GLY A 40 2.79 -7.45 4.49
CA GLY A 40 2.03 -8.67 4.69
C GLY A 40 2.85 -9.92 4.41
N SER A 41 3.30 -10.59 5.47
CA SER A 41 3.03 -12.03 5.53
C SER A 41 1.55 -12.17 5.89
N GLY A 42 0.85 -13.23 5.46
CA GLY A 42 -0.62 -13.32 5.53
C GLY A 42 -1.28 -12.63 6.74
N SER A 43 -2.16 -11.66 6.48
CA SER A 43 -2.91 -10.85 7.46
C SER A 43 -2.17 -9.73 8.22
N TRP A 44 -0.93 -9.32 7.90
CA TRP A 44 -0.20 -8.33 8.73
C TRP A 44 0.28 -7.07 7.99
N VAL A 45 -0.44 -5.95 8.12
CA VAL A 45 0.10 -4.64 7.70
C VAL A 45 0.99 -4.07 8.79
N TRP A 46 2.30 -4.29 8.69
CA TRP A 46 3.32 -3.63 9.49
C TRP A 46 3.52 -2.18 9.01
N GLY A 47 2.61 -1.31 9.43
CA GLY A 47 2.81 0.14 9.48
C GLY A 47 2.66 0.71 10.89
N ASP A 48 1.97 -0.03 11.76
CA ASP A 48 1.94 0.09 13.21
C ASP A 48 1.25 -1.19 13.72
N LEU A 49 1.56 -1.66 14.92
CA LEU A 49 1.24 -2.97 15.52
C LEU A 49 -0.26 -3.36 15.65
N ARG A 50 -1.17 -2.77 14.88
CA ARG A 50 -2.59 -2.66 15.24
C ARG A 50 -3.59 -3.39 14.36
N TYR A 51 -3.22 -4.05 13.25
CA TYR A 51 -4.20 -4.39 12.21
C TYR A 51 -4.01 -5.82 11.61
N SER A 52 -4.74 -6.83 12.14
CA SER A 52 -4.77 -8.23 11.65
C SER A 52 -6.19 -8.79 11.49
N SER A 53 -6.60 -9.14 10.28
CA SER A 53 -8.02 -9.36 9.91
C SER A 53 -8.61 -10.75 10.20
N THR A 54 -8.23 -11.44 11.28
CA THR A 54 -8.85 -12.75 11.60
C THR A 54 -9.49 -12.82 12.99
N SER A 55 -8.97 -12.09 13.98
CA SER A 55 -9.45 -12.12 15.37
C SER A 55 -10.21 -10.85 15.79
N GLY A 56 -10.20 -9.79 14.96
CA GLY A 56 -10.69 -8.48 15.35
C GLY A 56 -9.86 -7.81 16.46
N ARG A 57 -8.66 -8.33 16.77
CA ARG A 57 -7.75 -7.78 17.78
C ARG A 57 -6.28 -7.80 17.35
N ASN A 58 -5.50 -6.84 17.85
CA ASN A 58 -4.06 -6.73 17.58
C ASN A 58 -3.23 -7.67 18.49
N SER A 59 -1.90 -7.65 18.36
CA SER A 59 -0.99 -8.47 19.18
C SER A 59 -1.03 -8.16 20.68
N TYR A 60 -1.59 -7.01 21.06
CA TYR A 60 -1.80 -6.59 22.45
C TYR A 60 -3.21 -6.91 22.96
N GLY A 61 -4.05 -7.54 22.13
CA GLY A 61 -5.44 -7.87 22.48
C GLY A 61 -6.42 -6.69 22.35
N GLU A 62 -5.99 -5.54 21.83
CA GLU A 62 -6.83 -4.37 21.62
C GLU A 62 -7.67 -4.53 20.34
N PRO A 63 -8.89 -3.97 20.26
CA PRO A 63 -9.70 -3.99 19.05
C PRO A 63 -8.96 -3.37 17.87
N LEU A 64 -9.11 -3.97 16.68
CA LEU A 64 -8.61 -3.35 15.46
C LEU A 64 -9.48 -2.15 15.11
N VAL A 65 -8.83 -1.06 14.75
CA VAL A 65 -9.45 0.04 14.03
C VAL A 65 -9.45 -0.27 12.53
N PRO A 66 -10.60 -0.26 11.86
CA PRO A 66 -10.64 -0.55 10.43
C PRO A 66 -10.17 0.64 9.59
N ILE A 67 -9.51 0.34 8.45
CA ILE A 67 -9.25 1.31 7.38
C ILE A 67 -10.59 1.63 6.70
N VAL A 68 -10.94 2.92 6.61
CA VAL A 68 -12.20 3.38 6.02
C VAL A 68 -12.02 4.01 4.65
N ARG A 69 -10.83 4.51 4.33
CA ARG A 69 -10.48 4.97 2.98
C ARG A 69 -8.99 4.97 2.75
N TYR A 70 -8.57 4.89 1.49
CA TYR A 70 -7.16 4.90 1.09
C TYR A 70 -6.96 5.49 -0.29
N ARG A 71 -5.73 5.87 -0.62
CA ARG A 71 -5.31 6.20 -2.00
C ARG A 71 -3.90 5.69 -2.27
N ILE A 72 -3.67 5.24 -3.49
CA ILE A 72 -2.41 4.59 -3.88
C ILE A 72 -1.44 5.65 -4.44
N ARG A 73 -0.16 5.54 -4.07
CA ARG A 73 0.90 6.37 -4.66
C ARG A 73 1.31 5.80 -6.00
N LYS A 74 1.33 6.62 -7.05
CA LYS A 74 1.92 6.22 -8.33
C LYS A 74 3.44 6.32 -8.23
N LEU A 75 4.11 5.18 -8.11
CA LEU A 75 5.57 5.12 -8.06
C LEU A 75 6.16 5.50 -9.41
N ARG A 76 6.90 6.60 -9.47
CA ARG A 76 7.58 7.04 -10.69
C ARG A 76 8.54 5.98 -11.24
N GLY A 77 9.24 5.28 -10.36
CA GLY A 77 10.14 4.19 -10.75
C GLY A 77 9.44 3.10 -11.55
N LEU A 78 8.20 2.75 -11.19
CA LEU A 78 7.43 1.75 -11.94
C LEU A 78 7.05 2.27 -13.33
N THR A 79 6.72 3.56 -13.46
CA THR A 79 6.45 4.18 -14.77
C THR A 79 7.69 4.15 -15.66
N ILE A 80 8.86 4.48 -15.12
CA ILE A 80 10.14 4.41 -15.84
C ILE A 80 10.44 2.97 -16.29
N LEU A 81 10.25 1.98 -15.41
CA LEU A 81 10.46 0.57 -15.76
C LEU A 81 9.48 0.08 -16.82
N GLN A 82 8.22 0.52 -16.77
CA GLN A 82 7.23 0.23 -17.81
C GLN A 82 7.61 0.84 -19.16
N GLU A 83 8.13 2.08 -19.16
CA GLU A 83 8.63 2.73 -20.38
C GLU A 83 9.83 1.98 -20.97
N ILE A 84 10.80 1.58 -20.14
CA ILE A 84 11.95 0.77 -20.57
C ILE A 84 11.48 -0.59 -21.14
N ALA A 85 10.53 -1.25 -20.48
CA ALA A 85 10.00 -2.53 -20.93
C ALA A 85 9.20 -2.42 -22.24
N ALA A 86 8.48 -1.31 -22.45
CA ALA A 86 7.75 -1.04 -23.68
C ALA A 86 8.69 -0.70 -24.85
N TYR A 87 9.84 -0.09 -24.56
CA TYR A 87 10.84 0.31 -25.56
C TYR A 87 12.24 -0.17 -25.15
N PRO A 88 12.49 -1.49 -25.19
CA PRO A 88 13.77 -2.05 -24.78
C PRO A 88 14.86 -1.50 -25.71
N GLN A 89 15.90 -0.93 -25.11
CA GLN A 89 17.06 -0.50 -25.87
C GLN A 89 17.82 -1.75 -26.34
N PRO A 90 18.32 -1.77 -27.60
CA PRO A 90 19.13 -2.88 -28.08
C PRO A 90 20.37 -3.05 -27.19
N VAL A 91 20.66 -4.30 -26.81
CA VAL A 91 21.84 -4.63 -26.02
C VAL A 91 23.06 -4.22 -26.84
N ARG A 92 23.93 -3.39 -26.27
CA ARG A 92 25.25 -3.15 -26.85
C ARG A 92 26.04 -4.44 -26.69
N GLU A 93 26.19 -5.17 -27.79
CA GLU A 93 27.22 -6.20 -27.90
C GLU A 93 28.55 -5.46 -27.98
N ASP A 94 29.20 -5.33 -26.83
CA ASP A 94 30.59 -4.88 -26.78
C ASP A 94 31.43 -6.00 -27.42
N ALA A 95 32.03 -5.67 -28.56
CA ALA A 95 32.86 -6.56 -29.38
C ALA A 95 34.26 -6.78 -28.80
#